data_AF-A0A6L2PE26-F1
#
_entry.id   AF-A0A6L2PE26-F1
#
_cell.length_a   1.000
_cell.length_b   1.000
_cell.length_c   1.000
_cell.angle_alpha   90.00
_cell.angle_beta   90.00
_cell.angle_gamma   90.00
#
_symmetry.space_group_name_H-M   'P 1'
#
loop_
_entity.id
_entity.type
_entity.pdbx_description
1 polymer ?
#
loop_
_entity_poly.entity_id
_entity_poly.type
_entity_poly.pdbx_seq_one_letter_code
_entity_poly.pdbx_strand_id
1 'polypeptide(L)'
;MVEVIVKELINMAGVLGEPELQRAKRQLQSMLLMNLEARPVVFEDIARQVLATGQRKRPEYFIKAIENVTAEDIQRVARQLLKTQPSVAARGEIRKLPSMTDIQAGLLDHEGRLPGSRGRLSLFR
;
A
#
# COMPACT_ATOMS: atom_id res chain seq x y z
N MET A 1 10.68 11.67 5.32
CA MET A 1 9.31 11.09 5.30
C MET A 1 8.91 10.65 3.90
N VAL A 2 8.82 11.54 2.90
CA VAL A 2 8.49 11.14 1.51
C VAL A 2 9.43 10.06 0.97
N GLU A 3 10.74 10.22 1.18
CA GLU A 3 11.74 9.22 0.77
C GLU A 3 11.52 7.84 1.42
N VAL A 4 11.12 7.79 2.69
CA VAL A 4 10.80 6.53 3.38
C VAL A 4 9.57 5.88 2.77
N ILE A 5 8.53 6.67 2.48
CA ILE A 5 7.31 6.16 1.83
C ILE A 5 7.64 5.57 0.46
N VAL A 6 8.42 6.30 -0.36
CA VAL A 6 8.85 5.83 -1.68
C VAL A 6 9.63 4.52 -1.57
N LYS A 7 10.59 4.45 -0.64
CA LYS A 7 11.37 3.24 -0.37
C LYS A 7 10.51 2.05 0.05
N GLU A 8 9.59 2.24 0.99
CA GLU A 8 8.73 1.14 1.44
C GLU A 8 7.76 0.67 0.36
N LEU A 9 7.22 1.58 -0.47
CA LEU A 9 6.39 1.22 -1.61
C LEU A 9 7.15 0.35 -2.63
N ILE A 10 8.44 0.64 -2.84
CA ILE A 10 9.31 -0.16 -3.72
C ILE A 10 9.68 -1.50 -3.08
N ASN A 11 9.94 -1.52 -1.78
CA ASN A 11 10.22 -2.76 -1.05
C ASN A 11 9.06 -3.77 -1.18
N MET A 12 7.80 -3.31 -1.26
CA MET A 12 6.66 -4.20 -1.50
C MET A 12 6.72 -4.96 -2.83
N ALA A 13 7.43 -4.43 -3.84
CA ALA A 13 7.64 -5.09 -5.14
C ALA A 13 8.84 -6.06 -5.13
N GLY A 14 9.63 -6.05 -4.05
CA GLY A 14 10.79 -6.91 -3.81
C GLY A 14 10.44 -8.21 -3.08
N VAL A 15 11.47 -8.90 -2.57
CA VAL A 15 11.31 -10.17 -1.83
C VAL A 15 10.68 -9.88 -0.47
N LEU A 16 9.52 -10.48 -0.20
CA LEU A 16 8.81 -10.33 1.06
C LEU A 16 9.16 -11.48 2.01
N GLY A 17 9.28 -11.18 3.30
CA GLY A 17 9.47 -12.20 4.32
C GLY A 17 8.19 -13.00 4.55
N GLU A 18 8.27 -14.33 4.51
CA GLU A 18 7.15 -15.21 4.82
C GLU A 18 6.48 -14.89 6.18
N PRO A 19 7.22 -14.60 7.28
CA PRO A 19 6.61 -14.24 8.56
C PRO A 19 5.81 -12.93 8.50
N GLU A 20 6.20 -11.98 7.66
CA GLU A 20 5.50 -10.70 7.50
C GLU A 20 4.20 -10.89 6.73
N LEU A 21 4.23 -11.66 5.65
CA LEU A 21 3.02 -12.00 4.89
C LEU A 21 1.99 -12.71 5.79
N GLN A 22 2.42 -13.70 6.56
CA GLN A 22 1.54 -14.42 7.48
C GLN A 22 0.98 -13.51 8.58
N ARG A 23 1.76 -12.55 9.07
CA ARG A 23 1.31 -11.55 10.03
C ARG A 23 0.26 -10.63 9.42
N ALA A 24 0.50 -10.12 8.22
CA ALA A 24 -0.43 -9.25 7.50
C ALA A 24 -1.76 -9.95 7.21
N LYS A 25 -1.73 -11.22 6.77
CA LYS A 25 -2.92 -12.05 6.57
C LYS A 25 -3.75 -12.18 7.85
N ARG A 26 -3.10 -12.53 8.96
CA ARG A 26 -3.76 -12.66 10.28
C ARG A 26 -4.38 -11.33 10.73
N GLN A 27 -3.64 -10.23 10.61
CA GLN A 27 -4.14 -8.90 10.96
C GLN A 27 -5.39 -8.53 10.15
N LEU A 28 -5.39 -8.79 8.83
CA LEU A 28 -6.52 -8.51 7.96
C LEU A 28 -7.74 -9.39 8.31
N GLN A 29 -7.53 -10.67 8.57
CA GLN A 29 -8.60 -11.58 9.02
C GLN A 29 -9.19 -11.16 10.36
N SER A 30 -8.36 -10.79 11.34
CA SER A 30 -8.82 -10.29 12.64
C SER A 30 -9.66 -9.03 12.48
N MET A 31 -9.17 -8.05 11.69
CA MET A 31 -9.92 -6.82 11.43
C MET A 31 -11.28 -7.10 10.77
N LEU A 32 -11.32 -8.03 9.80
CA LEU A 32 -12.57 -8.44 9.15
C LEU A 32 -13.56 -9.01 10.17
N LEU A 33 -13.13 -9.93 11.02
CA LEU A 33 -13.99 -10.59 12.01
C LEU A 33 -14.48 -9.63 13.10
N MET A 34 -13.60 -8.76 13.61
CA MET A 34 -13.94 -7.76 14.63
C MET A 34 -15.00 -6.78 14.12
N ASN A 35 -14.89 -6.35 12.86
CA ASN A 35 -15.87 -5.45 12.26
C ASN A 35 -17.29 -6.06 12.20
N LEU A 36 -17.40 -7.39 12.20
CA LEU A 36 -18.69 -8.09 12.16
C LEU A 36 -19.38 -8.17 13.54
N GLU A 37 -18.73 -7.74 14.61
CA GLU A 37 -19.32 -7.65 15.95
C GLU A 37 -20.32 -6.47 16.05
N ALA A 38 -20.14 -5.45 15.21
CA ALA A 38 -20.98 -4.26 15.18
C ALA A 38 -22.11 -4.38 14.13
N ARG A 39 -23.36 -4.49 14.60
CA ARG A 39 -24.55 -4.61 13.73
C ARG A 39 -24.67 -3.53 12.63
N PRO A 40 -24.37 -2.24 12.90
CA PRO A 40 -24.39 -1.21 11.85
C PRO A 40 -23.36 -1.48 10.74
N VAL A 41 -22.16 -1.94 11.10
CA VAL A 41 -21.08 -2.25 10.16
C VAL A 41 -21.47 -3.44 9.29
N VAL A 42 -22.10 -4.47 9.89
CA VAL A 42 -22.63 -5.62 9.14
C VAL A 42 -23.69 -5.18 8.14
N PHE A 43 -24.61 -4.29 8.53
CA PHE A 43 -25.64 -3.79 7.61
C PHE A 43 -25.03 -3.03 6.43
N GLU A 44 -24.08 -2.13 6.70
CA GLU A 44 -23.39 -1.38 5.66
C GLU A 44 -22.62 -2.31 4.70
N ASP A 45 -21.92 -3.31 5.23
CA ASP A 45 -21.21 -4.31 4.42
C ASP A 45 -22.16 -5.06 3.47
N ILE A 46 -23.31 -5.51 3.97
CA ILE A 46 -24.33 -6.16 3.15
C ILE A 46 -24.80 -5.22 2.04
N ALA A 47 -25.16 -3.98 2.39
CA ALA A 47 -25.65 -3.00 1.42
C ALA A 47 -24.60 -2.72 0.32
N ARG A 48 -23.34 -2.47 0.70
CA ARG A 48 -22.26 -2.21 -0.26
C ARG A 48 -22.01 -3.39 -1.19
N GLN A 49 -22.00 -4.62 -0.66
CA GLN A 49 -21.79 -5.81 -1.49
C GLN A 49 -22.93 -6.04 -2.48
N VAL A 50 -24.18 -5.89 -2.04
CA VAL A 50 -25.36 -6.03 -2.90
C VAL A 50 -25.37 -4.94 -3.98
N LEU A 51 -25.06 -3.68 -3.63
CA LEU A 51 -24.99 -2.59 -4.61
C LEU A 51 -23.85 -2.76 -5.62
N ALA A 52 -22.68 -3.21 -5.19
CA ALA A 52 -21.51 -3.32 -6.05
C ALA A 52 -21.48 -4.60 -6.90
N THR A 53 -22.00 -5.71 -6.38
CA THR A 53 -21.84 -7.05 -7.00
C THR A 53 -23.15 -7.82 -7.18
N GLY A 54 -24.28 -7.27 -6.75
CA GLY A 54 -25.60 -7.91 -6.84
C GLY A 54 -25.85 -9.02 -5.82
N GLN A 55 -24.85 -9.40 -5.02
CA GLN A 55 -24.97 -10.48 -4.04
C GLN A 55 -24.12 -10.22 -2.80
N ARG A 56 -24.51 -10.83 -1.67
CA ARG A 56 -23.70 -10.82 -0.45
C ARG A 56 -22.79 -12.05 -0.43
N LYS A 57 -21.49 -11.84 -0.39
CA LYS A 57 -20.50 -12.88 -0.06
C LYS A 57 -20.36 -12.98 1.46
N ARG A 58 -20.35 -14.21 1.96
CA ARG A 58 -20.18 -14.43 3.40
C ARG A 58 -18.72 -14.20 3.83
N PRO A 59 -18.46 -13.90 5.12
CA PRO A 59 -17.10 -13.69 5.63
C PRO A 59 -16.13 -14.84 5.33
N GLU A 60 -16.61 -16.09 5.33
CA GLU A 60 -15.78 -17.27 5.08
C GLU A 60 -15.17 -17.27 3.66
N TYR A 61 -15.84 -16.65 2.69
CA TYR A 61 -15.28 -16.44 1.36
C TYR A 61 -14.03 -15.56 1.41
N PHE A 62 -14.10 -14.44 2.12
CA PHE A 62 -13.00 -13.49 2.21
C PHE A 62 -11.83 -14.05 3.03
N ILE A 63 -12.10 -14.80 4.10
CA ILE A 63 -11.07 -15.49 4.88
C ILE A 63 -10.25 -16.42 3.98
N LYS A 64 -10.92 -17.27 3.19
CA LYS A 64 -10.24 -18.17 2.23
C LYS A 64 -9.50 -17.40 1.14
N ALA A 65 -10.07 -16.31 0.65
CA ALA A 65 -9.40 -15.46 -0.35
C ALA A 65 -8.12 -14.85 0.21
N ILE A 66 -8.11 -14.41 1.48
CA ILE A 66 -6.91 -13.87 2.16
C ILE A 66 -5.86 -14.97 2.37
N GLU A 67 -6.26 -16.17 2.77
CA GLU A 67 -5.34 -17.30 2.97
C GLU A 67 -4.59 -17.66 1.69
N ASN A 68 -5.30 -17.63 0.56
CA ASN A 68 -4.76 -17.99 -0.76
C ASN A 68 -3.81 -16.94 -1.36
N VAL A 69 -3.69 -15.74 -0.77
CA VAL A 69 -2.78 -14.70 -1.29
C VAL A 69 -1.32 -15.17 -1.16
N THR A 70 -0.56 -15.14 -2.24
CA THR A 70 0.87 -15.50 -2.23
C THR A 70 1.78 -14.28 -2.16
N ALA A 71 3.07 -14.47 -1.90
CA ALA A 71 4.05 -13.37 -1.95
C ALA A 71 4.16 -12.80 -3.38
N GLU A 72 4.05 -13.68 -4.37
CA GLU A 72 4.05 -13.37 -5.80
C GLU A 72 2.86 -12.49 -6.18
N ASP A 73 1.68 -12.72 -5.60
CA ASP A 73 0.51 -11.87 -5.80
C ASP A 73 0.74 -10.44 -5.32
N ILE A 74 1.34 -10.28 -4.13
CA ILE A 74 1.66 -8.97 -3.58
C ILE A 74 2.67 -8.24 -4.48
N GLN A 75 3.75 -8.92 -4.86
CA GLN A 75 4.76 -8.35 -5.77
C GLN A 75 4.15 -7.92 -7.09
N ARG A 76 3.27 -8.74 -7.67
CA ARG A 76 2.57 -8.43 -8.92
C ARG A 76 1.72 -7.17 -8.79
N VAL A 77 0.92 -7.06 -7.73
CA VAL A 77 0.09 -5.87 -7.49
C VAL A 77 0.96 -4.64 -7.22
N ALA A 78 2.00 -4.74 -6.39
CA ALA A 78 2.92 -3.65 -6.10
C ALA A 78 3.59 -3.11 -7.38
N ARG A 79 4.10 -4.00 -8.24
CA ARG A 79 4.67 -3.62 -9.54
C ARG A 79 3.67 -2.95 -10.47
N GLN A 80 2.40 -3.37 -10.44
CA GLN A 80 1.35 -2.74 -11.24
C GLN A 80 1.04 -1.32 -10.73
N LEU A 81 0.94 -1.14 -9.42
CA LEU A 81 0.68 0.17 -8.80
C LEU A 81 1.81 1.17 -9.08
N LEU A 82 3.06 0.74 -8.91
CA LEU A 82 4.25 1.59 -9.12
C LEU A 82 4.44 2.08 -10.57
N LYS A 83 3.83 1.41 -11.56
CA LYS A 83 3.89 1.84 -12.96
C LYS A 83 3.02 3.05 -13.27
N THR A 84 2.03 3.34 -12.43
CA THR A 84 1.08 4.43 -12.65
C THR A 84 1.61 5.74 -12.08
N GLN A 85 1.16 6.87 -12.63
CA GLN A 85 1.59 8.18 -12.13
C GLN A 85 1.05 8.40 -10.70
N PRO A 86 1.92 8.80 -9.73
CA PRO A 86 1.48 9.01 -8.36
C PRO A 86 0.56 10.22 -8.24
N SER A 87 -0.40 10.13 -7.32
CA SER A 87 -1.21 11.25 -6.87
C SER A 87 -0.72 11.74 -5.51
N VAL A 88 -0.38 13.03 -5.40
CA VAL A 88 0.21 13.62 -4.18
C VAL A 88 -0.65 14.80 -3.74
N ALA A 89 -1.05 14.78 -2.48
CA ALA A 89 -1.71 15.90 -1.82
C ALA A 89 -0.92 16.27 -0.54
N ALA A 90 -0.71 17.57 -0.32
CA ALA A 90 0.01 18.09 0.84
C ALA A 90 -0.64 19.39 1.34
N ARG A 91 -0.60 19.61 2.66
CA ARG A 91 -1.15 20.79 3.32
C ARG A 91 -0.24 21.24 4.46
N GLY A 92 -0.05 22.55 4.63
CA GLY A 92 0.81 23.14 5.67
C GLY A 92 2.12 23.69 5.08
N GLU A 93 3.24 23.52 5.80
CA GLU A 93 4.56 23.97 5.33
C GLU A 93 5.15 23.01 4.29
N ILE A 94 4.85 23.27 3.01
CA ILE A 94 5.21 22.40 1.88
C ILE A 94 6.57 22.72 1.23
N ARG A 95 7.32 23.70 1.74
CA ARG A 95 8.60 24.15 1.13
C ARG A 95 9.65 23.05 1.02
N LYS A 96 9.59 22.06 1.93
CA LYS A 96 10.52 20.92 1.99
C LYS A 96 9.98 19.69 1.24
N LEU A 97 8.81 19.79 0.62
CA LEU A 97 8.22 18.68 -0.13
C LEU A 97 8.98 18.53 -1.46
N PRO A 98 9.45 17.31 -1.81
CA PRO A 98 10.00 17.04 -3.13
C PRO A 98 8.99 17.36 -4.23
N SER A 99 9.47 17.73 -5.42
CA SER A 99 8.56 17.97 -6.55
C SER A 99 7.86 16.68 -6.97
N MET A 100 6.70 16.79 -7.62
CA MET A 100 5.99 15.62 -8.16
C MET A 100 6.90 14.80 -9.07
N THR A 101 7.73 15.47 -9.88
CA THR A 101 8.69 14.84 -10.78
C THR A 101 9.75 14.04 -10.02
N ASP A 102 10.25 14.57 -8.91
CA ASP A 102 11.22 13.87 -8.05
C ASP A 102 10.60 12.62 -7.40
N ILE A 103 9.34 12.73 -6.95
CA ILE A 103 8.60 11.61 -6.36
C ILE A 103 8.36 10.52 -7.40
N GLN A 104 7.92 10.91 -8.60
CA GLN A 104 7.71 9.98 -9.70
C GLN A 104 9.03 9.30 -10.12
N ALA A 105 10.13 10.06 -10.21
CA ALA A 105 11.45 9.49 -10.49
C ALA A 105 11.89 8.50 -9.41
N GLY A 106 11.67 8.83 -8.13
CA GLY A 106 12.00 7.95 -7.02
C GLY A 106 11.20 6.66 -7.00
N LEU A 107 9.92 6.68 -7.41
CA LEU A 107 9.07 5.47 -7.51
C LEU A 107 9.44 4.55 -8.67
N LEU A 108 10.08 5.10 -9.71
CA LEU A 108 10.59 4.34 -10.86
C LEU A 108 12.00 3.79 -10.61
N ASP A 109 12.74 4.35 -9.64
CA ASP A 109 14.06 3.87 -9.24
C ASP A 109 13.97 2.56 -8.45
N HIS A 110 14.89 1.62 -8.71
CA HIS A 110 14.90 0.33 -8.01
C HIS A 110 15.34 0.45 -6.54
N GLU A 111 16.09 1.51 -6.20
CA GLU A 111 16.55 1.76 -4.82
C GLU A 111 15.65 2.75 -4.06
N GLY A 112 14.62 3.31 -4.71
CA GLY A 112 13.69 4.27 -4.11
C GLY A 112 14.31 5.60 -3.70
N ARG A 113 15.41 6.01 -4.36
CA ARG A 113 16.11 7.25 -4.01
C ARG A 113 15.54 8.43 -4.78
N LEU A 114 15.32 9.53 -4.07
CA LEU A 114 14.91 10.78 -4.70
C LEU A 114 16.14 11.49 -5.33
N PRO A 115 16.03 12.03 -6.55
CA PRO A 115 17.16 12.63 -7.27
C PRO A 115 17.80 13.82 -6.53
N GLY A 116 17.04 14.57 -5.74
CA GLY A 116 17.55 15.67 -4.91
C GLY A 116 18.40 15.26 -3.70
N SER A 117 18.48 13.96 -3.37
CA SER A 117 19.29 13.44 -2.25
C SER A 117 20.80 13.38 -2.59
N ARG A 118 21.17 13.53 -3.88
CA ARG A 118 22.55 13.37 -4.39
C ARG A 118 23.47 14.60 -4.35
N GLY A 119 23.11 15.74 -3.76
CA GLY A 119 24.05 16.88 -3.80
C GLY A 119 23.76 18.06 -2.90
N ARG A 120 24.33 18.04 -1.68
CA ARG A 120 24.82 19.26 -1.00
C ARG A 120 25.91 18.97 0.05
N LEU A 121 26.76 17.96 -0.17
CA LEU A 121 28.06 17.90 0.51
C LEU A 121 29.08 18.65 -0.36
N SER A 122 29.00 19.98 -0.31
CA SER A 122 30.10 20.85 -0.71
C SER A 122 31.21 20.72 0.34
N LEU A 123 32.02 19.65 0.23
CA LEU A 123 33.19 19.41 1.09
C LEU A 123 34.39 20.32 0.76
N PHE A 124 34.20 21.32 -0.09
CA PHE A 124 35.18 22.37 -0.31
C PHE A 124 34.49 23.73 -0.23
N ARG A 125 34.70 24.39 0.91
CA ARG A 125 34.80 25.84 0.99
C ARG A 125 35.91 26.17 1.98
#